data_AF-F3KSI0-F1
#
_entry.id   AF-F3KSI0-F1
#
_cell.length_a   1.000
_cell.length_b   1.000
_cell.length_c   1.000
_cell.angle_alpha   90.00
_cell.angle_beta   90.00
_cell.angle_gamma   90.00
#
_symmetry.space_group_name_H-M   'P 1'
#
loop_
_entity.id
_entity.type
_entity.pdbx_description
1 polymer ?
#
loop_
_entity_poly.entity_id
_entity_poly.type
_entity_poly.pdbx_seq_one_letter_code
_entity_poly.pdbx_strand_id
1 'polypeptide(L)'
;MSAIFTPALGEESNRQRHLAEPPCIWEPKKRPQPEERINWLLALRQHLETDSVLARQPEHAEARARLFAVAVACDDLPLIRSLGGIRHALGEASLADELDLIIAFWRSGEPEPALDISRRLLFKHPYDARFATLHAAILNSLRQPCCFPMPGPSWGDTNLRLVPLDHMHCEHFAWAYRDPDIAARCCLPQFANAEEWHAWLDDCRAFGDQMIFAVMHAQWGFIGSVSLILAEGIGFFYYWIATEFQGLGFGPKAASLLFELAETHWGLRVCYAKCFADNQPSLSGLAKLGFELLDVHVRTEYENELHFRRVTPGYTLTLDAATELRFLFERISSTSVVAEIFINKSS
;
A
#
# COMPACT_ATOMS: atom_id res chain seq x y z
N MET A 1 43.40 2.44 -1.32
CA MET A 1 43.57 1.23 -0.50
C MET A 1 42.18 0.71 -0.20
N SER A 2 41.71 -0.23 -1.03
CA SER A 2 40.34 -0.74 -1.00
C SER A 2 40.19 -1.81 0.08
N ALA A 3 39.35 -1.56 1.07
CA ALA A 3 38.87 -2.58 1.99
C ALA A 3 37.71 -3.32 1.32
N ILE A 4 37.95 -4.57 0.97
CA ILE A 4 36.94 -5.52 0.49
C ILE A 4 36.16 -5.98 1.72
N PHE A 5 34.89 -5.58 1.80
CA PHE A 5 33.96 -6.02 2.83
C PHE A 5 33.44 -7.41 2.42
N THR A 6 33.93 -8.45 3.07
CA THR A 6 33.38 -9.82 2.93
C THR A 6 32.18 -9.94 3.87
N PRO A 7 30.94 -10.19 3.38
CA PRO A 7 29.81 -10.38 4.27
C PRO A 7 29.96 -11.69 5.06
N ALA A 8 29.45 -11.70 6.29
CA ALA A 8 29.54 -12.83 7.19
C ALA A 8 28.72 -14.03 6.65
N LEU A 9 29.41 -15.14 6.38
CA LEU A 9 28.87 -16.42 5.87
C LEU A 9 27.90 -17.17 6.82
N GLY A 10 27.34 -16.50 7.82
CA GLY A 10 26.46 -17.11 8.83
C GLY A 10 24.96 -17.06 8.48
N GLU A 11 24.49 -16.02 7.77
CA GLU A 11 23.06 -15.79 7.55
C GLU A 11 22.51 -16.46 6.28
N GLU A 12 23.34 -16.68 5.27
CA GLU A 12 22.92 -17.37 4.02
C GLU A 12 22.51 -18.83 4.25
N SER A 13 23.13 -19.52 5.22
CA SER A 13 22.87 -20.94 5.49
C SER A 13 21.46 -21.19 6.04
N ASN A 14 20.83 -20.21 6.71
CA ASN A 14 19.48 -20.38 7.24
C ASN A 14 18.42 -20.00 6.19
N ARG A 15 18.71 -19.01 5.34
CA ARG A 15 17.84 -18.65 4.19
C ARG A 15 17.68 -19.80 3.20
N GLN A 16 18.73 -20.58 2.95
CA GLN A 16 18.67 -21.71 2.02
C GLN A 16 17.95 -22.94 2.58
N ARG A 17 17.90 -23.14 3.92
CA ARG A 17 17.24 -24.32 4.51
C ARG A 17 15.73 -24.33 4.32
N HIS A 18 15.06 -23.18 4.47
CA HIS A 18 13.61 -23.09 4.31
C HIS A 18 13.15 -23.21 2.85
N LEU A 19 14.02 -22.90 1.88
CA LEU A 19 13.72 -23.02 0.45
C LEU A 19 13.79 -24.47 -0.07
N ALA A 20 14.39 -25.39 0.69
CA ALA A 20 14.59 -26.78 0.28
C ALA A 20 13.57 -27.77 0.86
N GLU A 21 12.75 -27.36 1.84
CA GLU A 21 11.77 -28.24 2.46
C GLU A 21 10.46 -28.27 1.67
N PRO A 22 9.92 -29.47 1.36
CA PRO A 22 8.67 -29.57 0.62
C PRO A 22 7.50 -29.00 1.44
N PRO A 23 6.53 -28.32 0.81
CA PRO A 23 5.40 -27.68 1.51
C PRO A 23 4.53 -28.63 2.33
N CYS A 24 4.66 -29.95 2.14
CA CYS A 24 3.96 -30.95 2.93
C CYS A 24 4.33 -30.95 4.43
N ILE A 25 5.43 -30.29 4.81
CA ILE A 25 5.90 -30.15 6.20
C ILE A 25 5.35 -28.87 6.87
N TRP A 26 4.76 -27.96 6.10
CA TRP A 26 4.29 -26.67 6.63
C TRP A 26 2.99 -26.86 7.41
N GLU A 27 3.07 -26.84 8.75
CA GLU A 27 1.90 -26.92 9.61
C GLU A 27 1.07 -25.62 9.50
N PRO A 28 -0.20 -25.68 9.08
CA PRO A 28 -1.07 -24.50 8.91
C PRO A 28 -1.29 -23.66 10.18
N LYS A 29 -0.90 -24.19 11.36
CA LYS A 29 -1.21 -23.60 12.67
C LYS A 29 -0.18 -22.58 13.15
N LYS A 30 0.99 -22.47 12.53
CA LYS A 30 1.97 -21.44 12.88
C LYS A 30 1.95 -20.35 11.80
N ARG A 31 1.36 -19.20 12.14
CA ARG A 31 1.59 -17.99 11.35
C ARG A 31 3.10 -17.71 11.35
N PRO A 32 3.75 -17.51 10.19
CA PRO A 32 5.16 -17.17 10.16
C PRO A 32 5.37 -15.87 10.94
N GLN A 33 6.53 -15.74 11.59
CA GLN A 33 6.86 -14.47 12.22
C GLN A 33 6.97 -13.38 11.12
N PRO A 34 6.65 -12.11 11.43
CA PRO A 34 6.69 -11.03 10.45
C PRO A 34 8.00 -10.95 9.64
N GLU A 35 9.14 -11.22 10.28
CA GLU A 35 10.48 -11.25 9.70
C GLU A 35 10.72 -12.44 8.75
N GLU A 36 9.99 -13.55 8.93
CA GLU A 36 10.12 -14.73 8.09
C GLU A 36 9.17 -14.70 6.89
N ARG A 37 8.10 -13.89 6.96
CA ARG A 37 7.01 -13.86 5.97
C ARG A 37 7.53 -13.79 4.53
N ILE A 38 8.42 -12.85 4.19
CA ILE A 38 8.93 -12.72 2.81
C ILE A 38 9.62 -13.99 2.32
N ASN A 39 10.42 -14.66 3.16
CA ASN A 39 11.08 -15.90 2.78
C ASN A 39 10.06 -17.02 2.53
N TRP A 40 9.02 -17.09 3.36
CA TRP A 40 7.89 -18.00 3.16
C TRP A 40 7.16 -17.71 1.83
N LEU A 41 6.87 -16.45 1.54
CA LEU A 41 6.21 -16.05 0.29
C LEU A 41 7.06 -16.41 -0.93
N LEU A 42 8.38 -16.16 -0.87
CA LEU A 42 9.32 -16.53 -1.92
C LEU A 42 9.33 -18.05 -2.16
N ALA A 43 9.46 -18.84 -1.10
CA ALA A 43 9.47 -20.31 -1.17
C ALA A 43 8.18 -20.85 -1.81
N LEU A 44 7.05 -20.32 -1.36
CA LEU A 44 5.72 -20.71 -1.83
C LEU A 44 5.50 -20.37 -3.31
N ARG A 45 5.95 -19.19 -3.76
CA ARG A 45 5.90 -18.81 -5.19
C ARG A 45 6.80 -19.68 -6.05
N GLN A 46 8.04 -19.89 -5.62
CA GLN A 46 8.99 -20.74 -6.32
C GLN A 46 8.45 -22.17 -6.49
N HIS A 47 7.76 -22.70 -5.47
CA HIS A 47 7.13 -24.00 -5.55
C HIS A 47 6.02 -24.04 -6.61
N LEU A 48 5.17 -23.01 -6.68
CA LEU A 48 4.09 -22.93 -7.69
C LEU A 48 4.59 -22.72 -9.11
N GLU A 49 5.69 -21.98 -9.28
CA GLU A 49 6.31 -21.78 -10.59
C GLU A 49 6.98 -23.04 -11.12
N THR A 50 7.60 -23.83 -10.24
CA THR A 50 8.28 -25.07 -10.63
C THR A 50 7.31 -26.23 -10.88
N ASP A 51 6.15 -26.25 -10.20
CA ASP A 51 5.14 -27.28 -10.34
C ASP A 51 3.87 -26.77 -11.05
N SER A 52 3.98 -26.54 -12.36
CA SER A 52 2.81 -26.18 -13.20
C SER A 52 1.70 -27.25 -13.23
N VAL A 53 2.04 -28.48 -12.82
CA VAL A 53 1.12 -29.62 -12.77
C VAL A 53 0.18 -29.51 -11.57
N LEU A 54 0.67 -28.95 -10.46
CA LEU A 54 -0.11 -28.66 -9.25
C LEU A 54 -1.35 -27.79 -9.51
N ALA A 55 -1.38 -26.98 -10.58
CA ALA A 55 -2.53 -26.16 -10.94
C ALA A 55 -3.64 -26.92 -11.69
N ARG A 56 -3.36 -28.09 -12.29
CA ARG A 56 -4.27 -28.72 -13.28
C ARG A 56 -4.70 -30.14 -12.93
N GLN A 57 -3.91 -30.84 -12.13
CA GLN A 57 -4.12 -32.26 -11.86
C GLN A 57 -4.99 -32.48 -10.61
N PRO A 58 -6.11 -33.24 -10.70
CA PRO A 58 -6.99 -33.52 -9.55
C PRO A 58 -6.29 -34.17 -8.35
N GLU A 59 -5.26 -35.00 -8.60
CA GLU A 59 -4.46 -35.67 -7.57
C GLU A 59 -3.73 -34.71 -6.62
N HIS A 60 -3.60 -33.43 -6.99
CA HIS A 60 -2.97 -32.40 -6.16
C HIS A 60 -3.97 -31.55 -5.35
N ALA A 61 -5.24 -31.94 -5.25
CA ALA A 61 -6.26 -31.17 -4.52
C ALA A 61 -5.88 -30.90 -3.05
N GLU A 62 -5.32 -31.90 -2.35
CA GLU A 62 -4.87 -31.73 -0.96
C GLU A 62 -3.68 -30.78 -0.85
N ALA A 63 -2.72 -30.86 -1.78
CA ALA A 63 -1.57 -29.96 -1.81
C ALA A 63 -2.02 -28.51 -2.04
N ARG A 64 -2.91 -28.27 -3.02
CA ARG A 64 -3.53 -26.95 -3.25
C ARG A 64 -4.23 -26.43 -2.00
N ALA A 65 -4.96 -27.29 -1.28
CA ALA A 65 -5.66 -26.89 -0.07
C ALA A 65 -4.71 -26.44 1.04
N ARG A 66 -3.61 -27.17 1.25
CA ARG A 66 -2.57 -26.79 2.21
C ARG A 66 -1.88 -25.49 1.83
N LEU A 67 -1.49 -25.33 0.55
CA LEU A 67 -0.84 -24.12 0.06
C LEU A 67 -1.77 -22.90 0.18
N PHE A 68 -3.06 -23.07 -0.11
CA PHE A 68 -4.07 -22.03 0.08
C PHE A 68 -4.19 -21.63 1.56
N ALA A 69 -4.27 -22.60 2.47
CA ALA A 69 -4.33 -22.33 3.90
C ALA A 69 -3.08 -21.58 4.41
N VAL A 70 -1.90 -21.92 3.90
CA VAL A 70 -0.65 -21.19 4.19
C VAL A 70 -0.73 -19.77 3.63
N ALA A 71 -1.21 -19.58 2.40
CA ALA A 71 -1.39 -18.26 1.80
C ALA A 71 -2.32 -17.37 2.64
N VAL A 72 -3.44 -17.92 3.13
CA VAL A 72 -4.38 -17.25 4.05
C VAL A 72 -3.71 -16.92 5.38
N ALA A 73 -2.99 -17.87 5.97
CA ALA A 73 -2.27 -17.65 7.23
C ALA A 73 -1.18 -16.56 7.12
N CYS A 74 -0.60 -16.41 5.93
CA CYS A 74 0.37 -15.37 5.59
C CYS A 74 -0.27 -14.08 5.06
N ASP A 75 -1.60 -14.01 4.95
CA ASP A 75 -2.34 -12.89 4.35
C ASP A 75 -1.77 -12.46 2.97
N ASP A 76 -1.36 -13.43 2.13
CA ASP A 76 -0.82 -13.18 0.79
C ASP A 76 -1.97 -13.09 -0.22
N LEU A 77 -2.56 -11.90 -0.37
CA LEU A 77 -3.73 -11.72 -1.25
C LEU A 77 -3.51 -12.20 -2.69
N PRO A 78 -2.39 -11.86 -3.38
CA PRO A 78 -2.15 -12.37 -4.72
C PRO A 78 -2.20 -13.90 -4.80
N LEU A 79 -1.64 -14.57 -3.80
CA LEU A 79 -1.58 -16.01 -3.79
C LEU A 79 -2.90 -16.66 -3.39
N ILE A 80 -3.60 -16.11 -2.40
CA ILE A 80 -4.96 -16.51 -2.04
C ILE A 80 -5.86 -16.42 -3.27
N ARG A 81 -5.75 -15.33 -4.05
CA ARG A 81 -6.50 -15.16 -5.29
C ARG A 81 -6.14 -16.20 -6.35
N SER A 82 -4.85 -16.43 -6.56
CA SER A 82 -4.37 -17.39 -7.57
C SER A 82 -4.81 -18.82 -7.22
N LEU A 83 -4.47 -19.30 -6.02
CA LEU A 83 -4.81 -20.65 -5.56
C LEU A 83 -6.31 -20.82 -5.32
N GLY A 84 -6.96 -19.83 -4.71
CA GLY A 84 -8.41 -19.84 -4.48
C GLY A 84 -9.18 -19.84 -5.80
N GLY A 85 -8.76 -19.05 -6.79
CA GLY A 85 -9.35 -19.05 -8.13
C GLY A 85 -9.25 -20.41 -8.81
N ILE A 86 -8.09 -21.08 -8.71
CA ILE A 86 -7.90 -22.45 -9.22
C ILE A 86 -8.85 -23.42 -8.50
N ARG A 87 -8.86 -23.41 -7.16
CA ARG A 87 -9.70 -24.30 -6.35
C ARG A 87 -11.20 -24.06 -6.59
N HIS A 88 -11.62 -22.80 -6.73
CA HIS A 88 -12.98 -22.41 -7.10
C HIS A 88 -13.36 -22.99 -8.46
N ALA A 89 -12.51 -22.80 -9.49
CA ALA A 89 -12.76 -23.28 -10.84
C ALA A 89 -12.85 -24.82 -10.93
N LEU A 90 -12.10 -25.54 -10.09
CA LEU A 90 -12.12 -27.01 -10.02
C LEU A 90 -13.25 -27.55 -9.13
N GLY A 91 -13.99 -26.70 -8.41
CA GLY A 91 -15.01 -27.13 -7.44
C GLY A 91 -14.45 -27.76 -6.17
N GLU A 92 -13.20 -27.44 -5.81
CA GLU A 92 -12.45 -27.97 -4.66
C GLU A 92 -12.46 -27.02 -3.45
N ALA A 93 -12.98 -25.81 -3.62
CA ALA A 93 -13.03 -24.80 -2.57
C ALA A 93 -14.13 -25.16 -1.54
N SER A 94 -13.76 -25.18 -0.27
CA SER A 94 -14.72 -25.20 0.83
C SER A 94 -15.39 -23.82 0.98
N LEU A 95 -16.48 -23.74 1.75
CA LEU A 95 -17.12 -22.44 2.03
C LEU A 95 -16.20 -21.44 2.72
N ALA A 96 -15.25 -21.91 3.53
CA ALA A 96 -14.24 -21.05 4.14
C ALA A 96 -13.27 -20.51 3.09
N ASP A 97 -12.79 -21.37 2.19
CA ASP A 97 -11.88 -20.97 1.10
C ASP A 97 -12.53 -19.92 0.18
N GLU A 98 -13.82 -20.06 -0.09
CA GLU A 98 -14.58 -19.10 -0.90
C GLU A 98 -14.69 -17.72 -0.20
N LEU A 99 -14.88 -17.69 1.12
CA LEU A 99 -14.88 -16.44 1.89
C LEU A 99 -13.51 -15.75 1.82
N ASP A 100 -12.43 -16.50 2.04
CA ASP A 100 -11.06 -15.99 1.97
C ASP A 100 -10.74 -15.46 0.56
N LEU A 101 -11.21 -16.15 -0.49
CA LEU A 101 -11.07 -15.70 -1.88
C LEU A 101 -11.82 -14.40 -2.16
N ILE A 102 -13.08 -14.27 -1.71
CA ILE A 102 -13.85 -13.03 -1.82
C ILE A 102 -13.12 -11.87 -1.12
N ILE A 103 -12.66 -12.10 0.11
CA ILE A 103 -11.92 -11.11 0.91
C ILE A 103 -10.65 -10.70 0.17
N ALA A 104 -9.92 -11.64 -0.41
CA ALA A 104 -8.67 -11.33 -1.11
C ALA A 104 -8.89 -10.52 -2.39
N PHE A 105 -9.94 -10.80 -3.17
CA PHE A 105 -10.33 -9.96 -4.31
C PHE A 105 -10.71 -8.55 -3.86
N TRP A 106 -11.56 -8.44 -2.84
CA TRP A 106 -12.01 -7.15 -2.33
C TRP A 106 -10.84 -6.31 -1.76
N ARG A 107 -9.99 -6.89 -0.90
CA ARG A 107 -8.77 -6.25 -0.34
C ARG A 107 -7.74 -5.87 -1.41
N SER A 108 -7.78 -6.49 -2.59
CA SER A 108 -6.88 -6.15 -3.70
C SER A 108 -7.41 -5.04 -4.61
N GLY A 109 -8.58 -4.45 -4.31
CA GLY A 109 -9.23 -3.47 -5.18
C GLY A 109 -9.87 -4.09 -6.43
N GLU A 110 -10.26 -5.37 -6.36
CA GLU A 110 -10.97 -6.09 -7.43
C GLU A 110 -12.38 -6.49 -6.96
N PRO A 111 -13.32 -5.52 -6.87
CA PRO A 111 -14.63 -5.77 -6.31
C PRO A 111 -15.53 -6.59 -7.22
N GLU A 112 -15.36 -6.57 -8.56
CA GLU A 112 -16.27 -7.30 -9.45
C GLU A 112 -16.19 -8.82 -9.25
N PRO A 113 -15.01 -9.47 -9.23
CA PRO A 113 -14.91 -10.89 -8.89
C PRO A 113 -15.43 -11.19 -7.48
N ALA A 114 -15.14 -10.33 -6.49
CA ALA A 114 -15.63 -10.49 -5.13
C ALA A 114 -17.17 -10.47 -5.06
N LEU A 115 -17.81 -9.55 -5.80
CA LEU A 115 -19.26 -9.44 -5.90
C LEU A 115 -19.89 -10.62 -6.65
N ASP A 116 -19.26 -11.12 -7.73
CA ASP A 116 -19.78 -12.27 -8.47
C ASP A 116 -19.79 -13.53 -7.59
N ILE A 117 -18.65 -13.85 -6.95
CA ILE A 117 -18.54 -15.03 -6.08
C ILE A 117 -19.50 -14.90 -4.88
N SER A 118 -19.54 -13.75 -4.22
CA SER A 118 -20.44 -13.54 -3.07
C SER A 118 -21.93 -13.67 -3.43
N ARG A 119 -22.37 -13.16 -4.60
CA ARG A 119 -23.75 -13.35 -5.08
C ARG A 119 -24.07 -14.82 -5.31
N ARG A 120 -23.18 -15.57 -5.95
CA ARG A 120 -23.37 -17.01 -6.18
C ARG A 120 -23.52 -17.78 -4.86
N LEU A 121 -22.70 -17.44 -3.86
CA LEU A 121 -22.80 -18.06 -2.53
C LEU A 121 -24.10 -17.68 -1.81
N LEU A 122 -24.55 -16.43 -1.91
CA LEU A 122 -25.86 -16.02 -1.37
C LEU A 122 -27.03 -16.79 -1.99
N PHE A 123 -26.98 -17.09 -3.29
CA PHE A 123 -28.00 -17.94 -3.93
C PHE A 123 -27.95 -19.39 -3.43
N LYS A 124 -26.75 -19.95 -3.21
CA LYS A 124 -26.59 -21.33 -2.74
C LYS A 124 -26.86 -21.49 -1.25
N HIS A 125 -26.58 -20.45 -0.47
CA HIS A 125 -26.61 -20.44 1.00
C HIS A 125 -27.32 -19.19 1.54
N PRO A 126 -28.61 -18.99 1.24
CA PRO A 126 -29.33 -17.74 1.53
C PRO A 126 -29.48 -17.40 3.02
N TYR A 127 -29.26 -18.37 3.91
CA TYR A 127 -29.38 -18.22 5.36
C TYR A 127 -28.03 -18.09 6.08
N ASP A 128 -26.91 -18.16 5.37
CA ASP A 128 -25.59 -17.96 5.99
C ASP A 128 -25.29 -16.46 6.10
N ALA A 129 -25.41 -15.93 7.32
CA ALA A 129 -25.23 -14.51 7.61
C ALA A 129 -23.84 -13.97 7.23
N ARG A 130 -22.82 -14.84 7.14
CA ARG A 130 -21.45 -14.43 6.78
C ARG A 130 -21.40 -13.88 5.36
N PHE A 131 -22.05 -14.53 4.40
CA PHE A 131 -22.09 -14.07 3.01
C PHE A 131 -22.88 -12.78 2.85
N ALA A 132 -24.00 -12.65 3.56
CA ALA A 132 -24.81 -11.42 3.52
C ALA A 132 -24.04 -10.23 4.08
N THR A 133 -23.35 -10.44 5.21
CA THR A 133 -22.51 -9.42 5.85
C THR A 133 -21.36 -8.99 4.95
N LEU A 134 -20.62 -9.95 4.39
CA LEU A 134 -19.49 -9.67 3.50
C LEU A 134 -19.94 -8.96 2.22
N HIS A 135 -21.03 -9.42 1.59
CA HIS A 135 -21.57 -8.79 0.39
C HIS A 135 -22.01 -7.34 0.65
N ALA A 136 -22.69 -7.10 1.77
CA ALA A 136 -23.08 -5.75 2.19
C ALA A 136 -21.86 -4.87 2.48
N ALA A 137 -20.81 -5.42 3.10
CA ALA A 137 -19.56 -4.70 3.36
C ALA A 137 -18.87 -4.26 2.06
N ILE A 138 -18.79 -5.15 1.06
CA ILE A 138 -18.25 -4.82 -0.27
C ILE A 138 -19.06 -3.69 -0.91
N LEU A 139 -20.39 -3.82 -0.96
CA LEU A 139 -21.26 -2.79 -1.53
C LEU A 139 -21.16 -1.45 -0.79
N ASN A 140 -21.03 -1.47 0.53
CA ASN A 140 -20.88 -0.27 1.33
C ASN A 140 -19.56 0.42 1.02
N SER A 141 -18.44 -0.32 0.92
CA SER A 141 -17.14 0.27 0.54
C SER A 141 -17.17 0.96 -0.83
N LEU A 142 -17.88 0.38 -1.81
CA LEU A 142 -18.05 0.97 -3.13
C LEU A 142 -18.96 2.20 -3.17
N ARG A 143 -19.81 2.35 -2.16
CA ARG A 143 -20.74 3.48 -2.01
C ARG A 143 -20.17 4.58 -1.12
N GLN A 144 -19.10 4.31 -0.38
CA GLN A 144 -18.50 5.32 0.48
C GLN A 144 -18.09 6.50 -0.40
N PRO A 145 -18.59 7.72 -0.12
CA PRO A 145 -18.24 8.88 -0.92
C PRO A 145 -16.73 9.13 -0.75
N CYS A 146 -15.99 8.97 -1.84
CA CYS A 146 -14.63 9.48 -1.91
C CYS A 146 -14.69 11.00 -2.06
N CYS A 147 -13.84 11.70 -1.33
CA CYS A 147 -13.71 13.15 -1.42
C CYS A 147 -13.40 13.61 -2.86
N PHE A 148 -12.71 12.75 -3.59
CA PHE A 148 -12.43 12.92 -5.01
C PHE A 148 -12.92 11.69 -5.79
N PRO A 149 -13.70 11.87 -6.87
CA PRO A 149 -14.20 10.77 -7.67
C PRO A 149 -13.04 10.06 -8.37
N MET A 150 -13.02 8.73 -8.32
CA MET A 150 -12.06 7.92 -9.06
C MET A 150 -12.70 7.27 -10.28
N PRO A 151 -11.93 7.07 -11.38
CA PRO A 151 -12.44 6.37 -12.57
C PRO A 151 -12.85 4.91 -12.34
N GLY A 152 -12.42 4.30 -11.23
CA GLY A 152 -12.72 2.92 -10.88
C GLY A 152 -12.36 2.61 -9.42
N PRO A 153 -12.46 1.33 -8.99
CA PRO A 153 -12.15 0.91 -7.62
C PRO A 153 -10.65 0.90 -7.30
N SER A 154 -9.81 0.95 -8.33
CA SER A 154 -8.36 1.10 -8.22
C SER A 154 -7.82 1.89 -9.41
N TRP A 155 -6.61 2.43 -9.27
CA TRP A 155 -5.91 3.18 -10.31
C TRP A 155 -4.48 2.69 -10.49
N GLY A 156 -4.05 2.39 -11.71
CA GLY A 156 -2.69 1.96 -11.97
C GLY A 156 -2.59 0.93 -13.09
N ASP A 157 -1.49 0.19 -13.10
CA ASP A 157 -1.18 -0.79 -14.14
C ASP A 157 -1.31 -2.24 -13.65
N THR A 158 -0.89 -3.18 -14.49
CA THR A 158 -0.96 -4.61 -14.19
C THR A 158 -0.06 -5.03 -13.03
N ASN A 159 1.00 -4.27 -12.73
CA ASN A 159 1.98 -4.61 -11.70
C ASN A 159 1.80 -3.82 -10.40
N LEU A 160 1.40 -2.55 -10.47
CA LEU A 160 1.24 -1.67 -9.32
C LEU A 160 -0.06 -0.87 -9.44
N ARG A 161 -0.87 -0.89 -8.38
CA ARG A 161 -2.15 -0.18 -8.31
C ARG A 161 -2.28 0.58 -7.00
N LEU A 162 -3.03 1.67 -7.04
CA LEU A 162 -3.50 2.44 -5.91
C LEU A 162 -4.94 2.00 -5.63
N VAL A 163 -5.18 1.52 -4.42
CA VAL A 163 -6.52 1.16 -3.92
C VAL A 163 -6.82 2.08 -2.75
N PRO A 164 -8.01 2.69 -2.64
CA PRO A 164 -8.34 3.53 -1.50
C PRO A 164 -8.06 2.79 -0.19
N LEU A 165 -7.31 3.41 0.72
CA LEU A 165 -7.04 2.81 2.01
C LEU A 165 -8.35 2.72 2.80
N ASP A 166 -8.58 1.55 3.39
CA ASP A 166 -9.86 1.20 4.02
C ASP A 166 -9.62 0.25 5.20
N HIS A 167 -10.59 0.11 6.11
CA HIS A 167 -10.46 -0.63 7.36
C HIS A 167 -9.96 -2.06 7.16
N MET A 168 -10.37 -2.68 6.05
CA MET A 168 -9.95 -4.02 5.65
C MET A 168 -8.43 -4.18 5.43
N HIS A 169 -7.69 -3.09 5.27
CA HIS A 169 -6.24 -3.09 5.08
C HIS A 169 -5.46 -3.06 6.40
N CYS A 170 -6.10 -3.01 7.58
CA CYS A 170 -5.43 -2.86 8.88
C CYS A 170 -4.28 -3.86 9.08
N GLU A 171 -4.53 -5.15 8.86
CA GLU A 171 -3.52 -6.21 9.07
C GLU A 171 -2.33 -6.07 8.12
N HIS A 172 -2.60 -5.74 6.86
CA HIS A 172 -1.60 -5.50 5.83
C HIS A 172 -0.75 -4.27 6.14
N PHE A 173 -1.42 -3.19 6.53
CA PHE A 173 -0.78 -1.94 6.94
C PHE A 173 0.14 -2.20 8.13
N ALA A 174 -0.36 -2.85 9.19
CA ALA A 174 0.40 -3.13 10.40
C ALA A 174 1.69 -3.92 10.10
N TRP A 175 1.62 -4.88 9.18
CA TRP A 175 2.83 -5.61 8.76
C TRP A 175 3.81 -4.74 7.96
N ALA A 176 3.32 -4.00 6.97
CA ALA A 176 4.15 -3.16 6.11
C ALA A 176 4.76 -1.97 6.88
N TYR A 177 4.08 -1.52 7.93
CA TYR A 177 4.39 -0.35 8.74
C TYR A 177 5.07 -0.70 10.08
N ARG A 178 5.51 -1.95 10.25
CA ARG A 178 6.09 -2.44 11.52
C ARG A 178 7.43 -1.82 11.89
N ASP A 179 8.15 -1.27 10.91
CA ASP A 179 9.42 -0.60 11.13
C ASP A 179 9.18 0.79 11.73
N PRO A 180 9.58 1.06 12.99
CA PRO A 180 9.34 2.35 13.64
C PRO A 180 10.02 3.51 12.92
N ASP A 181 11.07 3.26 12.11
CA ASP A 181 11.71 4.30 11.32
C ASP A 181 10.76 4.84 10.23
N ILE A 182 9.82 4.04 9.73
CA ILE A 182 8.80 4.50 8.79
C ILE A 182 7.92 5.56 9.48
N ALA A 183 7.42 5.25 10.68
CA ALA A 183 6.59 6.17 11.44
C ALA A 183 7.31 7.49 11.73
N ALA A 184 8.55 7.39 12.23
CA ALA A 184 9.38 8.56 12.54
C ALA A 184 9.65 9.42 11.30
N ARG A 185 10.05 8.82 10.18
CA ARG A 185 10.41 9.56 8.96
C ARG A 185 9.23 10.11 8.20
N CYS A 186 8.03 9.58 8.42
CA CYS A 186 6.81 10.03 7.75
C CYS A 186 5.94 10.93 8.63
N CYS A 187 6.38 11.22 9.86
CA CYS A 187 5.58 11.94 10.87
C CYS A 187 4.19 11.30 11.06
N LEU A 188 4.12 9.98 11.00
CA LEU A 188 2.88 9.23 11.16
C LEU A 188 2.81 8.61 12.57
N PRO A 189 1.62 8.38 13.13
CA PRO A 189 1.49 7.78 14.46
C PRO A 189 2.10 6.37 14.53
N GLN A 190 2.53 5.98 15.73
CA GLN A 190 2.68 4.57 16.07
C GLN A 190 1.36 4.08 16.64
N PHE A 191 0.88 2.93 16.17
CA PHE A 191 -0.39 2.36 16.61
C PHE A 191 -0.11 1.21 17.57
N ALA A 192 -0.67 1.28 18.78
CA ALA A 192 -0.53 0.19 19.75
C ALA A 192 -1.40 -1.02 19.37
N ASN A 193 -2.50 -0.79 18.64
CA ASN A 193 -3.46 -1.82 18.25
C ASN A 193 -4.29 -1.38 17.02
N ALA A 194 -5.14 -2.30 16.54
CA ALA A 194 -5.99 -2.07 15.37
C ALA A 194 -7.07 -0.99 15.60
N GLU A 195 -7.55 -0.81 16.82
CA GLU A 195 -8.60 0.18 17.14
C GLU A 195 -8.07 1.61 16.96
N GLU A 196 -6.85 1.89 17.45
CA GLU A 196 -6.17 3.17 17.23
C GLU A 196 -5.94 3.45 15.74
N TRP A 197 -5.57 2.43 14.98
CA TRP A 197 -5.39 2.57 13.53
C TRP A 197 -6.70 2.88 12.81
N HIS A 198 -7.79 2.19 13.17
CA HIS A 198 -9.11 2.47 12.61
C HIS A 198 -9.59 3.89 12.94
N ALA A 199 -9.42 4.33 14.18
CA ALA A 199 -9.77 5.70 14.59
C ALA A 199 -8.98 6.75 13.79
N TRP A 200 -7.67 6.54 13.61
CA TRP A 200 -6.84 7.41 12.77
C TRP A 200 -7.33 7.46 11.32
N LEU A 201 -7.70 6.32 10.74
CA LEU A 201 -8.23 6.30 9.37
C LEU A 201 -9.57 7.04 9.24
N ASP A 202 -10.45 6.90 10.23
CA ASP A 202 -11.72 7.62 10.30
C ASP A 202 -11.50 9.14 10.41
N ASP A 203 -10.54 9.58 11.23
CA ASP A 203 -10.17 10.99 11.35
C ASP A 203 -9.62 11.56 10.03
N CYS A 204 -8.73 10.82 9.36
CA CYS A 204 -8.22 11.19 8.04
C CYS A 204 -9.34 11.34 7.00
N ARG A 205 -10.37 10.47 7.05
CA ARG A 205 -11.53 10.54 6.15
C ARG A 205 -12.44 11.72 6.49
N ALA A 206 -12.65 11.98 7.78
CA ALA A 206 -13.48 13.08 8.24
C ALA A 206 -12.91 14.45 7.84
N PHE A 207 -11.59 14.56 7.62
CA PHE A 207 -10.95 15.77 7.14
C PHE A 207 -11.45 16.23 5.76
N GLY A 208 -11.86 15.30 4.88
CA GLY A 208 -12.58 15.62 3.64
C GLY A 208 -11.73 16.09 2.45
N ASP A 209 -10.47 16.47 2.65
CA ASP A 209 -9.57 16.89 1.55
C ASP A 209 -8.39 15.93 1.34
N GLN A 210 -8.32 14.84 2.10
CA GLN A 210 -7.23 13.87 2.06
C GLN A 210 -7.67 12.57 1.39
N MET A 211 -6.85 12.12 0.44
CA MET A 211 -6.94 10.77 -0.12
C MET A 211 -5.73 9.96 0.31
N ILE A 212 -5.98 8.77 0.85
CA ILE A 212 -4.94 7.83 1.25
C ILE A 212 -5.15 6.54 0.46
N PHE A 213 -4.08 6.02 -0.13
CA PHE A 213 -4.10 4.84 -0.97
C PHE A 213 -3.17 3.76 -0.42
N ALA A 214 -3.68 2.53 -0.34
CA ALA A 214 -2.85 1.35 -0.31
C ALA A 214 -2.11 1.20 -1.65
N VAL A 215 -0.79 0.99 -1.58
CA VAL A 215 0.04 0.65 -2.74
C VAL A 215 0.05 -0.86 -2.88
N MET A 216 -0.68 -1.37 -3.88
CA MET A 216 -0.88 -2.79 -4.14
C MET A 216 0.02 -3.27 -5.28
N HIS A 217 0.96 -4.16 -4.98
CA HIS A 217 1.78 -4.85 -5.95
C HIS A 217 1.14 -6.19 -6.36
N ALA A 218 1.15 -6.48 -7.65
CA ALA A 218 0.50 -7.67 -8.22
C ALA A 218 0.99 -8.99 -7.63
N GLN A 219 2.26 -9.05 -7.20
CA GLN A 219 2.86 -10.24 -6.59
C GLN A 219 3.04 -10.15 -5.08
N TRP A 220 3.01 -8.97 -4.48
CA TRP A 220 3.35 -8.80 -3.05
C TRP A 220 2.17 -8.31 -2.21
N GLY A 221 1.05 -7.96 -2.84
CA GLY A 221 -0.07 -7.36 -2.15
C GLY A 221 0.28 -5.95 -1.68
N PHE A 222 -0.11 -5.61 -0.46
CA PHE A 222 0.15 -4.30 0.12
C PHE A 222 1.65 -4.10 0.40
N ILE A 223 2.25 -3.07 -0.18
CA ILE A 223 3.68 -2.75 -0.01
C ILE A 223 3.96 -1.35 0.54
N GLY A 224 2.93 -0.54 0.77
CA GLY A 224 3.09 0.82 1.27
C GLY A 224 1.84 1.66 1.12
N SER A 225 2.00 2.97 1.31
CA SER A 225 0.92 3.94 1.17
C SER A 225 1.39 5.22 0.50
N VAL A 226 0.52 5.82 -0.29
CA VAL A 226 0.66 7.19 -0.81
C VAL A 226 -0.56 7.98 -0.40
N SER A 227 -0.39 9.26 -0.08
CA SER A 227 -1.51 10.15 0.21
C SER A 227 -1.30 11.53 -0.40
N LEU A 228 -2.43 12.17 -0.69
CA LEU A 228 -2.51 13.52 -1.21
C LEU A 228 -3.60 14.26 -0.44
N ILE A 229 -3.23 15.39 0.14
CA ILE A 229 -4.19 16.41 0.54
C ILE A 229 -4.34 17.37 -0.64
N LEU A 230 -5.57 17.69 -1.06
CA LEU A 230 -5.81 18.52 -2.23
C LEU A 230 -6.85 19.60 -1.92
N ALA A 231 -6.49 20.86 -2.10
CA ALA A 231 -7.39 21.99 -1.97
C ALA A 231 -7.15 22.99 -3.11
N GLU A 232 -8.19 23.33 -3.85
CA GLU A 232 -8.14 24.31 -4.96
C GLU A 232 -7.03 24.04 -5.99
N GLY A 233 -6.75 22.77 -6.29
CA GLY A 233 -5.70 22.35 -7.21
C GLY A 233 -4.27 22.48 -6.66
N ILE A 234 -4.12 22.76 -5.37
CA ILE A 234 -2.84 22.78 -4.63
C ILE A 234 -2.80 21.52 -3.77
N GLY A 235 -1.80 20.68 -4.01
CA GLY A 235 -1.64 19.39 -3.33
C GLY A 235 -0.52 19.39 -2.28
N PHE A 236 -0.65 18.56 -1.25
CA PHE A 236 0.44 18.17 -0.36
C PHE A 236 0.57 16.64 -0.32
N PHE A 237 1.74 16.14 -0.71
CA PHE A 237 2.01 14.73 -0.98
C PHE A 237 2.85 14.07 0.12
N TYR A 238 2.44 12.86 0.50
CA TYR A 238 3.18 11.98 1.40
C TYR A 238 3.24 10.57 0.82
N TYR A 239 4.31 9.84 1.13
CA TYR A 239 4.38 8.42 0.83
C TYR A 239 5.31 7.67 1.75
N TRP A 240 5.10 6.37 1.83
CA TRP A 240 6.06 5.44 2.38
C TRP A 240 5.91 4.06 1.73
N ILE A 241 7.01 3.31 1.73
CA ILE A 241 7.09 1.94 1.21
C ILE A 241 7.74 1.10 2.30
N ALA A 242 7.20 -0.09 2.55
CA ALA A 242 7.74 -1.00 3.55
C ALA A 242 9.21 -1.33 3.23
N THR A 243 10.01 -1.52 4.28
CA THR A 243 11.47 -1.61 4.22
C THR A 243 11.96 -2.65 3.21
N GLU A 244 11.25 -3.76 3.06
CA GLU A 244 11.57 -4.85 2.12
C GLU A 244 11.49 -4.44 0.64
N PHE A 245 10.76 -3.37 0.34
CA PHE A 245 10.45 -2.92 -1.02
C PHE A 245 11.11 -1.57 -1.36
N GLN A 246 11.90 -1.01 -0.43
CA GLN A 246 12.65 0.22 -0.66
C GLN A 246 13.81 -0.01 -1.64
N GLY A 247 14.21 1.04 -2.37
CA GLY A 247 15.27 0.97 -3.38
C GLY A 247 14.89 0.28 -4.70
N LEU A 248 13.70 -0.37 -4.78
CA LEU A 248 13.22 -1.06 -5.97
C LEU A 248 12.44 -0.17 -6.95
N GLY A 249 12.32 1.13 -6.66
CA GLY A 249 11.61 2.09 -7.51
C GLY A 249 10.09 2.15 -7.32
N PHE A 250 9.52 1.37 -6.40
CA PHE A 250 8.07 1.37 -6.15
C PHE A 250 7.52 2.68 -5.61
N GLY A 251 8.27 3.39 -4.76
CA GLY A 251 7.86 4.71 -4.23
C GLY A 251 7.60 5.73 -5.35
N PRO A 252 8.60 6.04 -6.19
CA PRO A 252 8.41 6.92 -7.35
C PRO A 252 7.33 6.44 -8.32
N LYS A 253 7.21 5.13 -8.54
CA LYS A 253 6.15 4.58 -9.40
C LYS A 253 4.75 4.85 -8.81
N ALA A 254 4.54 4.56 -7.53
CA ALA A 254 3.27 4.81 -6.85
C ALA A 254 2.90 6.31 -6.83
N ALA A 255 3.89 7.17 -6.56
CA ALA A 255 3.70 8.62 -6.60
C ALA A 255 3.31 9.12 -8.00
N SER A 256 3.95 8.59 -9.04
CA SER A 256 3.63 8.95 -10.43
C SER A 256 2.18 8.59 -10.79
N LEU A 257 1.71 7.39 -10.37
CA LEU A 257 0.31 6.99 -10.55
C LEU A 257 -0.66 7.93 -9.84
N LEU A 258 -0.33 8.38 -8.63
CA LEU A 258 -1.14 9.32 -7.86
C LEU A 258 -1.21 10.70 -8.53
N PHE A 259 -0.08 11.20 -9.04
CA PHE A 259 -0.06 12.48 -9.75
C PHE A 259 -0.83 12.39 -11.06
N GLU A 260 -0.68 11.32 -11.84
CA GLU A 260 -1.47 11.11 -13.05
C GLU A 260 -2.98 11.14 -12.76
N LEU A 261 -3.42 10.42 -11.72
CA LEU A 261 -4.80 10.43 -11.26
C LEU A 261 -5.27 11.84 -10.88
N ALA A 262 -4.51 12.53 -10.03
CA ALA A 262 -4.87 13.84 -9.49
C ALA A 262 -4.87 14.95 -10.56
N GLU A 263 -3.91 14.91 -11.49
CA GLU A 263 -3.82 15.86 -12.60
C GLU A 263 -4.95 15.66 -13.61
N THR A 264 -5.22 14.40 -13.96
CA THR A 264 -6.22 14.05 -14.98
C THR A 264 -7.64 14.26 -14.48
N HIS A 265 -7.91 13.93 -13.20
CA HIS A 265 -9.28 13.84 -12.69
C HIS A 265 -9.63 14.85 -11.62
N TRP A 266 -8.65 15.39 -10.88
CA TRP A 266 -8.92 16.24 -9.71
C TRP A 266 -8.39 17.68 -9.86
N GLY A 267 -7.77 17.99 -11.01
CA GLY A 267 -7.28 19.33 -11.30
C GLY A 267 -6.09 19.74 -10.44
N LEU A 268 -5.22 18.80 -10.05
CA LEU A 268 -3.93 19.14 -9.44
C LEU A 268 -3.11 20.01 -10.41
N ARG A 269 -2.62 21.15 -9.91
CA ARG A 269 -1.82 22.13 -10.67
C ARG A 269 -0.40 22.28 -10.11
N VAL A 270 -0.29 22.20 -8.79
CA VAL A 270 0.96 22.30 -8.06
C VAL A 270 0.90 21.35 -6.86
N CYS A 271 2.01 20.71 -6.56
CA CYS A 271 2.12 19.78 -5.45
C CYS A 271 3.34 20.09 -4.60
N TYR A 272 3.16 20.06 -3.29
CA TYR A 272 4.17 20.27 -2.29
C TYR A 272 4.48 18.97 -1.57
N ALA A 273 5.72 18.85 -1.11
CA ALA A 273 6.15 17.75 -0.25
C ALA A 273 7.17 18.29 0.74
N LYS A 274 7.35 17.56 1.85
CA LYS A 274 8.45 17.80 2.79
C LYS A 274 9.24 16.53 3.03
N CYS A 275 10.51 16.69 3.36
CA CYS A 275 11.41 15.60 3.64
C CYS A 275 12.49 16.05 4.62
N PHE A 276 12.87 15.19 5.57
CA PHE A 276 14.03 15.45 6.41
C PHE A 276 15.32 15.49 5.57
N ALA A 277 16.23 16.40 5.91
CA ALA A 277 17.48 16.61 5.18
C ALA A 277 18.42 15.40 5.16
N ASP A 278 18.28 14.48 6.13
CA ASP A 278 19.05 13.23 6.23
C ASP A 278 18.43 12.07 5.44
N ASN A 279 17.18 12.19 4.98
CA ASN A 279 16.44 11.12 4.31
C ASN A 279 16.78 11.05 2.81
N GLN A 280 18.02 10.62 2.51
CA GLN A 280 18.55 10.51 1.14
C GLN A 280 17.68 9.70 0.17
N PRO A 281 17.07 8.55 0.58
CA PRO A 281 16.16 7.82 -0.31
C PRO A 281 14.96 8.65 -0.78
N SER A 282 14.34 9.42 0.13
CA SER A 282 13.21 10.28 -0.20
C SER A 282 13.64 11.49 -1.03
N LEU A 283 14.77 12.13 -0.71
CA LEU A 283 15.35 13.21 -1.52
C LEU A 283 15.60 12.78 -2.97
N SER A 284 16.18 11.60 -3.18
CA SER A 284 16.38 11.03 -4.52
C SER A 284 15.06 10.72 -5.21
N GLY A 285 14.07 10.21 -4.47
CA GLY A 285 12.73 9.93 -4.98
C GLY A 285 12.00 11.18 -5.46
N LEU A 286 11.98 12.24 -4.65
CA LEU A 286 11.37 13.53 -4.97
C LEU A 286 12.03 14.17 -6.21
N ALA A 287 13.36 14.17 -6.29
CA ALA A 287 14.06 14.68 -7.47
C ALA A 287 13.65 13.94 -8.76
N LYS A 288 13.54 12.60 -8.71
CA LYS A 288 13.07 11.79 -9.86
C LYS A 288 11.62 12.07 -10.25
N LEU A 289 10.80 12.51 -9.30
CA LEU A 289 9.40 12.87 -9.51
C LEU A 289 9.24 14.31 -10.06
N GLY A 290 10.33 15.04 -10.26
CA GLY A 290 10.30 16.42 -10.75
C GLY A 290 9.98 17.45 -9.67
N PHE A 291 10.19 17.10 -8.39
CA PHE A 291 10.16 18.08 -7.32
C PHE A 291 11.45 18.89 -7.29
N GLU A 292 11.30 20.20 -7.16
CA GLU A 292 12.38 21.16 -6.97
C GLU A 292 12.45 21.59 -5.51
N LEU A 293 13.66 21.68 -4.97
CA LEU A 293 13.89 22.21 -3.62
C LEU A 293 13.50 23.68 -3.59
N LEU A 294 12.69 24.05 -2.60
CA LEU A 294 12.31 25.43 -2.36
C LEU A 294 13.33 26.10 -1.44
N ASP A 295 13.73 27.31 -1.80
CA ASP A 295 14.44 28.23 -0.92
C ASP A 295 13.44 28.95 0.00
N VAL A 296 12.77 28.16 0.83
CA VAL A 296 11.85 28.64 1.86
C VAL A 296 12.19 27.97 3.17
N HIS A 297 12.28 28.77 4.24
CA HIS A 297 12.41 28.25 5.58
C HIS A 297 11.03 28.21 6.23
N VAL A 298 10.57 27.01 6.59
CA VAL A 298 9.35 26.82 7.37
C VAL A 298 9.78 26.46 8.78
N ARG A 299 9.31 27.21 9.77
CA ARG A 299 9.52 26.87 11.17
C ARG A 299 8.58 25.73 11.53
N THR A 300 9.14 24.53 11.66
CA THR A 300 8.40 23.34 12.10
C THR A 300 8.93 22.88 13.45
N GLU A 301 8.32 21.84 14.02
CA GLU A 301 8.82 21.19 15.25
C GLU A 301 10.20 20.55 15.04
N TYR A 302 10.59 20.32 13.78
CA TYR A 302 11.85 19.70 13.38
C TYR A 302 12.68 20.66 12.53
N GLU A 303 13.82 21.12 13.05
CA GLU A 303 14.65 22.14 12.39
C GLU A 303 15.30 21.70 11.06
N ASN A 304 15.17 20.42 10.67
CA ASN A 304 15.85 19.82 9.52
C ASN A 304 14.91 19.40 8.36
N GLU A 305 13.70 19.97 8.27
CA GLU A 305 12.77 19.70 7.18
C GLU A 305 13.05 20.57 5.94
N LEU A 306 13.19 19.92 4.79
CA LEU A 306 13.29 20.54 3.47
C LEU A 306 11.93 20.50 2.78
N HIS A 307 11.61 21.56 2.04
CA HIS A 307 10.35 21.73 1.33
C HIS A 307 10.55 21.70 -0.17
N PHE A 308 9.64 21.04 -0.87
CA PHE A 308 9.74 20.83 -2.29
C PHE A 308 8.45 21.22 -3.00
N ARG A 309 8.59 21.61 -4.27
CA ARG A 309 7.47 21.91 -5.14
C ARG A 309 7.61 21.19 -6.48
N ARG A 310 6.52 20.61 -6.96
CA ARG A 310 6.36 20.07 -8.29
C ARG A 310 5.22 20.82 -8.97
N VAL A 311 5.44 21.27 -10.20
CA VAL A 311 4.41 21.94 -11.02
C VAL A 311 3.91 20.96 -12.07
N THR A 312 2.58 20.87 -12.25
CA THR A 312 1.99 20.03 -13.29
C THR A 312 2.44 20.49 -14.68
N PRO A 313 2.84 19.58 -15.58
CA PRO A 313 3.30 19.95 -16.91
C PRO A 313 2.31 20.86 -17.65
N GLY A 314 2.80 21.98 -18.18
CA GLY A 314 1.99 22.96 -18.91
C GLY A 314 1.26 23.99 -18.03
N TYR A 315 1.30 23.84 -16.71
CA TYR A 315 0.72 24.83 -15.80
C TYR A 315 1.68 26.01 -15.57
N THR A 316 1.15 27.24 -15.61
CA THR A 316 1.91 28.45 -15.28
C THR A 316 1.57 28.91 -13.87
N LEU A 317 2.59 29.05 -13.02
CA LEU A 317 2.42 29.52 -11.66
C LEU A 317 1.89 30.95 -11.62
N THR A 318 0.85 31.17 -10.81
CA THR A 318 0.22 32.49 -10.62
C THR A 318 0.49 33.08 -9.24
N LEU A 319 0.88 32.23 -8.27
CA LEU A 319 1.18 32.60 -6.89
C LEU A 319 2.62 32.19 -6.56
N ASP A 320 3.21 32.88 -5.60
CA ASP A 320 4.49 32.48 -5.03
C ASP A 320 4.33 31.29 -4.08
N ALA A 321 5.40 30.50 -3.90
CA ALA A 321 5.36 29.29 -3.08
C ALA A 321 5.00 29.55 -1.61
N ALA A 322 5.33 30.74 -1.09
CA ALA A 322 5.06 31.07 0.30
C ALA A 322 3.56 31.26 0.58
N THR A 323 2.87 31.86 -0.37
CA THR A 323 1.42 32.05 -0.32
C THR A 323 0.70 30.71 -0.42
N GLU A 324 1.10 29.83 -1.34
CA GLU A 324 0.47 28.50 -1.51
C GLU A 324 0.73 27.57 -0.31
N LEU A 325 1.93 27.57 0.26
CA LEU A 325 2.24 26.80 1.47
C LEU A 325 1.48 27.29 2.70
N ARG A 326 1.31 28.62 2.87
CA ARG A 326 0.47 29.17 3.95
C ARG A 326 -0.96 28.69 3.86
N PHE A 327 -1.55 28.78 2.67
CA PHE A 327 -2.89 28.28 2.41
C PHE A 327 -3.02 26.79 2.76
N LEU A 328 -2.07 25.96 2.33
CA LEU A 328 -2.08 24.53 2.65
C LEU A 328 -1.95 24.27 4.16
N PHE A 329 -1.03 24.94 4.85
CA PHE A 329 -0.80 24.69 6.28
C PHE A 329 -1.95 25.16 7.16
N GLU A 330 -2.59 26.28 6.82
CA GLU A 330 -3.84 26.71 7.43
C GLU A 330 -4.93 25.67 7.22
N ARG A 331 -5.05 25.14 6.00
CA ARG A 331 -6.07 24.13 5.67
C ARG A 331 -5.89 22.83 6.45
N ILE A 332 -4.66 22.32 6.51
CA ILE A 332 -4.35 21.04 7.20
C ILE A 332 -4.18 21.19 8.71
N SER A 333 -4.44 22.38 9.26
CA SER A 333 -4.25 22.68 10.70
C SER A 333 -2.85 22.29 11.19
N SER A 334 -1.83 22.51 10.36
CA SER A 334 -0.46 22.16 10.72
C SER A 334 0.01 23.01 11.89
N THR A 335 0.71 22.41 12.85
CA THR A 335 1.48 23.16 13.86
C THR A 335 2.68 23.90 13.26
N SER A 336 3.01 23.61 11.99
CA SER A 336 4.05 24.31 11.23
C SER A 336 3.60 25.75 10.96
N VAL A 337 4.29 26.70 11.57
CA VAL A 337 4.03 28.12 11.32
C VAL A 337 4.94 28.57 10.19
N VAL A 338 4.35 28.97 9.06
CA VAL A 338 5.06 29.67 7.97
C VAL A 338 5.39 31.11 8.40
N ALA A 339 5.95 31.29 9.60
CA ALA A 339 6.04 32.58 10.24
C ALA A 339 6.89 33.56 9.43
N GLU A 340 7.94 33.06 8.76
CA GLU A 340 8.84 33.91 7.97
C GLU A 340 9.45 33.09 6.82
N ILE A 341 8.87 33.19 5.61
CA ILE A 341 9.58 32.71 4.43
C ILE A 341 10.64 33.73 4.06
N PHE A 342 11.86 33.45 4.50
CA PHE A 342 13.05 34.10 3.99
C PHE A 342 13.35 33.51 2.62
N ILE A 343 13.10 34.29 1.57
CA ILE A 343 13.68 34.01 0.26
C ILE A 343 15.14 34.47 0.37
N ASN A 344 16.12 33.57 0.30
CA ASN A 344 17.49 34.00 0.13
C ASN A 344 17.57 34.66 -1.25
N LYS A 345 17.55 35.99 -1.28
CA LYS A 345 17.93 36.73 -2.48
C LYS A 345 19.36 36.33 -2.80
N SER A 346 19.52 35.43 -3.76
CA SER A 346 20.81 35.07 -4.32
C SER A 346 21.37 36.35 -4.96
N SER A 347 22.30 37.00 -4.24
CA SER A 347 23.07 38.16 -4.69
C SER A 347 24.00 37.84 -5.84
#